data_AF-A0A2D0J4R6-F1
#
_entry.id   AF-A0A2D0J4R6-F1
#
_cell.length_a   1.000
_cell.length_b   1.000
_cell.length_c   1.000
_cell.angle_alpha   90.00
_cell.angle_beta   90.00
_cell.angle_gamma   90.00
#
_symmetry.space_group_name_H-M   'P 1'
#
loop_
_entity.id
_entity.type
_entity.pdbx_description
1 polymer ?
#
loop_
_entity_poly.entity_id
_entity_poly.type
_entity_poly.pdbx_seq_one_letter_code
_entity_poly.pdbx_strand_id
1 'polypeptide(L)'
;MPGEYVKAFNIRNKNDTADAQAIWRSVQQPGKAVAVKTEAQQAMLSLHRIRSQLMKFRLMQTNELHGLLAEYGEVMGKGYASLVRSVPDILSRLSERLPAVLINSLHEQLSEINRIDKRITDIEYKIRELSKDDPAVQAISEIPGVG
;
A
#
# COMPACT_ATOMS: atom_id res chain seq x y z
N MET A 1 -5.81 20.89 14.08
CA MET A 1 -5.74 21.76 12.88
C MET A 1 -4.97 21.02 11.78
N PRO A 2 -5.54 20.81 10.58
CA PRO A 2 -4.78 20.28 9.45
C PRO A 2 -3.62 21.21 9.09
N GLY A 3 -2.44 20.68 8.74
CA GLY A 3 -1.23 21.47 8.47
C GLY A 3 -1.37 22.49 7.33
N GLU A 4 -2.30 22.26 6.40
CA GLU A 4 -2.63 23.19 5.31
C GLU A 4 -3.19 24.53 5.81
N TYR A 5 -3.96 24.51 6.91
CA TYR A 5 -4.47 25.74 7.53
C TYR A 5 -3.38 26.54 8.22
N VAL A 6 -2.34 25.88 8.70
CA VAL A 6 -1.19 26.53 9.35
C VAL A 6 -0.29 27.21 8.32
N LYS A 7 -0.16 26.64 7.12
CA LYS A 7 0.66 27.19 6.03
C LYS A 7 0.26 28.61 5.64
N ALA A 8 -1.02 28.94 5.71
CA ALA A 8 -1.53 30.29 5.42
C ALA A 8 -1.06 31.36 6.42
N PHE A 9 -0.58 30.97 7.61
CA PHE A 9 -0.11 31.87 8.66
C PHE A 9 1.41 31.85 8.83
N ASN A 10 2.14 31.11 7.99
CA ASN A 10 3.59 31.05 8.06
C ASN A 10 4.20 32.27 7.34
N ILE A 11 4.91 33.11 8.08
CA ILE A 11 5.46 34.38 7.57
C ILE A 11 6.97 34.19 7.32
N ARG A 12 7.35 34.03 6.05
CA ARG A 12 8.76 33.92 5.57
C ARG A 12 9.57 32.80 6.26
N ASN A 13 10.91 32.89 6.22
CA ASN A 13 11.88 31.80 6.44
C ASN A 13 11.51 30.84 7.57
N LYS A 14 11.60 29.55 7.25
CA LYS A 14 11.26 28.44 8.14
C LYS A 14 12.16 28.46 9.38
N ASN A 15 11.56 28.71 10.54
CA ASN A 15 12.17 28.51 11.86
C ASN A 15 11.08 28.08 12.86
N ASP A 16 11.49 27.44 13.96
CA ASP A 16 10.55 26.85 14.93
C ASP A 16 9.63 27.90 15.58
N THR A 17 10.13 29.13 15.77
CA THR A 17 9.36 30.25 16.33
C THR A 17 8.24 30.69 15.38
N ALA A 18 8.52 30.76 14.08
CA ALA A 18 7.56 31.11 13.05
C ALA A 18 6.51 30.00 12.87
N ASP A 19 6.94 28.72 12.94
CA ASP A 19 6.04 27.57 12.88
C ASP A 19 5.11 27.53 14.10
N ALA A 20 5.62 27.76 15.31
CA ALA A 20 4.81 27.85 16.53
C ALA A 20 3.82 29.03 16.48
N GLN A 21 4.27 30.20 16.00
CA GLN A 21 3.40 31.37 15.83
C GLN A 21 2.31 31.12 14.79
N ALA A 22 2.62 30.45 13.68
CA ALA A 22 1.65 30.09 12.65
C ALA A 22 0.60 29.11 13.19
N ILE A 23 1.00 28.11 13.99
CA ILE A 23 0.06 27.19 14.66
C ILE A 23 -0.85 27.96 15.61
N TRP A 24 -0.30 28.81 16.47
CA TRP A 24 -1.06 29.59 17.44
C TRP A 24 -2.07 30.55 16.77
N ARG A 25 -1.69 31.20 15.67
CA ARG A 25 -2.58 32.07 14.89
C ARG A 25 -3.67 31.28 14.18
N SER A 26 -3.30 30.14 13.60
CA SER A 26 -4.24 29.26 12.88
C SER A 26 -5.33 28.74 13.81
N VAL A 27 -4.98 28.29 15.02
CA VAL A 27 -5.93 27.76 16.03
C VAL A 27 -7.00 28.78 16.44
N GLN A 28 -6.68 30.07 16.40
CA GLN A 28 -7.61 31.14 16.77
C GLN A 28 -8.58 31.53 15.66
N GLN A 29 -8.37 31.07 14.43
CA GLN A 29 -9.29 31.36 13.34
C GLN A 29 -10.54 30.49 13.42
N PRO A 30 -11.73 31.04 13.12
CA PRO A 30 -12.94 30.23 12.98
C PRO A 30 -12.75 29.22 11.85
N GLY A 31 -12.76 27.94 12.19
CA GLY A 31 -12.59 26.83 11.26
C GLY A 31 -13.83 25.94 11.23
N LYS A 32 -13.99 25.17 10.15
CA LYS A 32 -15.01 24.13 10.10
C LYS A 32 -14.67 23.04 11.13
N ALA A 33 -15.64 22.64 11.94
CA ALA A 33 -15.48 21.50 12.84
C ALA A 33 -15.13 20.25 12.01
N VAL A 34 -14.11 19.51 12.44
CA VAL A 34 -13.78 18.21 11.84
C VAL A 34 -14.79 17.21 12.40
N ALA A 35 -15.61 16.62 11.54
CA ALA A 35 -16.55 15.58 11.95
C ALA A 35 -15.79 14.43 12.63
N VAL A 36 -16.24 14.04 13.83
CA VAL A 36 -15.72 12.84 14.50
C VAL A 36 -16.17 11.64 13.66
N LYS A 37 -15.21 10.83 13.23
CA LYS A 37 -15.50 9.63 12.45
C LYS A 37 -16.24 8.63 13.30
N THR A 38 -17.24 7.97 12.73
CA THR A 38 -17.87 6.82 13.39
C THR A 38 -16.86 5.66 13.46
N GLU A 39 -17.07 4.73 14.37
CA GLU A 39 -16.23 3.52 14.46
C GLU A 39 -16.21 2.74 13.16
N ALA A 40 -17.35 2.66 12.46
CA ALA A 40 -17.45 2.04 11.14
C ALA A 40 -16.57 2.75 10.08
N GLN A 41 -16.60 4.08 10.03
CA GLN A 41 -15.72 4.87 9.15
C GLN A 41 -14.24 4.68 9.50
N GLN A 42 -13.91 4.59 10.80
CA GLN A 42 -12.54 4.35 11.24
C GLN A 42 -12.06 2.93 10.93
N ALA A 43 -12.94 1.92 11.03
CA ALA A 43 -12.67 0.55 10.62
C ALA A 43 -12.40 0.46 9.10
N MET A 44 -13.23 1.11 8.29
CA MET A 44 -13.04 1.20 6.83
C MET A 44 -11.68 1.78 6.46
N LEU A 45 -11.32 2.94 7.04
CA LEU A 45 -10.01 3.55 6.83
C LEU A 45 -8.85 2.64 7.26
N SER A 46 -9.04 1.87 8.33
CA SER A 46 -8.03 0.92 8.82
C SER A 46 -7.83 -0.23 7.84
N LEU A 47 -8.89 -0.77 7.24
CA LEU A 47 -8.80 -1.79 6.21
C LEU A 47 -8.07 -1.30 4.96
N HIS A 48 -8.36 -0.07 4.48
CA HIS A 48 -7.62 0.53 3.37
C HIS A 48 -6.13 0.72 3.67
N ARG A 49 -5.78 1.09 4.90
CA ARG A 49 -4.37 1.19 5.33
C ARG A 49 -3.68 -0.16 5.33
N ILE A 50 -4.34 -1.20 5.88
CA ILE A 50 -3.82 -2.57 5.90
C ILE A 50 -3.58 -3.06 4.47
N ARG A 51 -4.57 -2.88 3.57
CA ARG A 51 -4.43 -3.22 2.14
C ARG A 51 -3.23 -2.51 1.52
N SER A 52 -3.12 -1.19 1.72
CA SER A 52 -2.04 -0.38 1.17
C SER A 52 -0.66 -0.82 1.66
N GLN A 53 -0.56 -1.24 2.93
CA GLN A 53 0.67 -1.79 3.49
C GLN A 53 1.03 -3.14 2.88
N LEU A 54 0.06 -4.03 2.72
CA LEU A 54 0.27 -5.33 2.06
C LEU A 54 0.71 -5.17 0.61
N MET A 55 0.12 -4.23 -0.14
CA MET A 55 0.55 -3.93 -1.51
C MET A 55 2.01 -3.48 -1.58
N LYS A 56 2.46 -2.65 -0.63
CA LYS A 56 3.88 -2.25 -0.53
C LYS A 56 4.78 -3.44 -0.22
N PHE A 57 4.39 -4.32 0.68
CA PHE A 57 5.16 -5.53 0.98
C PHE A 57 5.24 -6.48 -0.21
N ARG A 58 4.12 -6.71 -0.92
CA ARG A 58 4.12 -7.52 -2.15
C ARG A 58 5.08 -6.94 -3.19
N LEU A 59 5.04 -5.63 -3.41
CA LEU A 59 5.93 -4.96 -4.35
C LEU A 59 7.41 -5.10 -3.94
N MET A 60 7.71 -4.87 -2.66
CA MET A 60 9.06 -4.97 -2.12
C MET A 60 9.63 -6.39 -2.30
N GLN A 61 8.90 -7.43 -1.90
CA GLN A 61 9.33 -8.82 -2.07
C GLN A 61 9.42 -9.25 -3.54
N THR A 62 8.50 -8.75 -4.39
CA THR A 62 8.56 -8.98 -5.85
C THR A 62 9.86 -8.42 -6.42
N ASN A 63 10.23 -7.19 -6.04
CA ASN A 63 11.46 -6.55 -6.52
C ASN A 63 12.71 -7.24 -5.98
N GLU A 64 12.70 -7.69 -4.72
CA GLU A 64 13.79 -8.46 -4.13
C GLU A 64 14.01 -9.78 -4.89
N LEU A 65 12.94 -10.54 -5.13
CA LEU A 65 13.02 -11.80 -5.88
C LEU A 65 13.49 -11.58 -7.32
N HIS A 66 13.06 -10.50 -7.97
CA HIS A 66 13.60 -10.10 -9.28
C HIS A 66 15.10 -9.81 -9.22
N GLY A 67 15.56 -9.07 -8.21
CA GLY A 67 16.98 -8.74 -8.04
C GLY A 67 17.82 -10.01 -7.88
N LEU A 68 17.41 -10.90 -6.98
CA LEU A 68 18.10 -12.17 -6.73
C LEU A 68 18.17 -13.03 -7.99
N LEU A 69 17.07 -13.19 -8.72
CA LEU A 69 17.06 -13.99 -9.95
C LEU A 69 17.92 -13.38 -11.07
N ALA A 70 17.98 -12.05 -11.14
CA ALA A 70 18.82 -11.34 -12.11
C ALA A 70 20.33 -11.56 -11.85
N GLU A 71 20.76 -11.73 -10.60
CA GLU A 71 22.15 -12.10 -10.27
C GLU A 71 22.55 -13.45 -10.86
N TYR A 72 21.59 -14.34 -11.09
CA TYR A 72 21.80 -15.63 -11.76
C TYR A 72 21.50 -15.58 -13.26
N GLY A 73 21.25 -14.41 -13.84
CA GLY A 73 21.01 -14.21 -15.28
C GLY A 73 19.56 -14.44 -15.73
N GLU A 74 18.61 -14.60 -14.80
CA GLU A 74 17.21 -14.85 -15.11
C GLU A 74 16.43 -13.53 -15.12
N VAL A 75 16.07 -13.05 -16.32
CA VAL A 75 15.34 -11.79 -16.52
C VAL A 75 13.92 -12.09 -16.98
N MET A 76 12.94 -11.39 -16.39
CA MET A 76 11.51 -11.57 -16.68
C MET A 76 10.78 -10.22 -16.76
N GLY A 77 9.54 -10.26 -17.25
CA GLY A 77 8.66 -9.09 -17.26
C GLY A 77 8.44 -8.52 -15.86
N LYS A 78 8.20 -7.22 -15.76
CA LYS A 78 8.02 -6.54 -14.46
C LYS A 78 6.67 -6.91 -13.82
N GLY A 79 6.66 -6.94 -12.49
CA GLY A 79 5.45 -7.02 -11.68
C GLY A 79 5.02 -8.45 -11.33
N TYR A 80 4.12 -8.52 -10.34
CA TYR A 80 3.68 -9.77 -9.71
C TYR A 80 3.14 -10.82 -10.70
N ALA A 81 2.31 -10.42 -11.67
CA ALA A 81 1.72 -11.36 -12.62
C ALA A 81 2.76 -12.04 -13.53
N SER A 82 3.83 -11.34 -13.88
CA SER A 82 4.93 -11.95 -14.64
C SER A 82 5.77 -12.85 -13.74
N LEU A 83 6.03 -12.42 -12.51
CA LEU A 83 6.79 -13.18 -11.52
C LEU A 83 6.13 -14.55 -11.25
N VAL A 84 4.85 -14.59 -10.89
CA VAL A 84 4.13 -15.84 -10.58
C VAL A 84 4.12 -16.80 -11.76
N ARG A 85 4.08 -16.28 -12.99
CA ARG A 85 4.09 -17.08 -14.20
C ARG A 85 5.47 -17.66 -14.52
N SER A 86 6.53 -16.88 -14.33
CA SER A 86 7.88 -17.22 -14.80
C SER A 86 8.75 -17.90 -13.75
N VAL A 87 8.61 -17.54 -12.48
CA VAL A 87 9.50 -18.02 -11.41
C VAL A 87 9.49 -19.54 -11.23
N PRO A 88 8.35 -20.27 -11.29
CA PRO A 88 8.36 -21.73 -11.14
C PRO A 88 9.27 -22.44 -12.16
N ASP A 89 9.22 -22.03 -13.42
CA ASP A 89 10.06 -22.59 -14.49
C ASP A 89 11.53 -22.17 -14.33
N ILE A 90 11.76 -20.93 -13.88
CA ILE A 90 13.11 -20.42 -13.58
C ILE A 90 13.75 -21.25 -12.47
N LEU A 91 13.05 -21.45 -11.34
CA LEU A 91 13.58 -22.22 -10.22
C LEU A 91 13.87 -23.67 -10.58
N SER A 92 13.05 -24.26 -11.46
CA SER A 92 13.31 -25.60 -12.00
C SER A 92 14.64 -25.67 -12.75
N ARG A 93 14.91 -24.70 -13.65
CA ARG A 93 16.22 -24.64 -14.35
C ARG A 93 17.39 -24.34 -13.43
N LEU A 94 17.21 -23.43 -12.47
CA LEU A 94 18.25 -23.08 -11.50
C LEU A 94 18.61 -24.23 -10.58
N SER A 95 17.67 -25.15 -10.31
CA SER A 95 17.90 -26.31 -9.45
C SER A 95 18.95 -27.28 -9.98
N GLU A 96 19.22 -27.27 -11.29
CA GLU A 96 20.25 -28.12 -11.90
C GLU A 96 21.67 -27.64 -11.61
N ARG A 97 21.84 -26.36 -11.22
CA ARG A 97 23.16 -25.72 -11.09
C ARG A 97 23.41 -24.97 -9.78
N LEU A 98 22.37 -24.71 -8.98
CA LEU A 98 22.48 -23.99 -7.71
C LEU A 98 22.21 -24.91 -6.51
N PRO A 99 22.75 -24.58 -5.32
CA PRO A 99 22.49 -25.35 -4.11
C PRO A 99 20.99 -25.43 -3.78
N ALA A 100 20.53 -26.63 -3.40
CA ALA A 100 19.12 -26.87 -3.05
C ALA A 100 18.62 -25.94 -1.92
N VAL A 101 19.49 -25.56 -0.97
CA VAL A 101 19.14 -24.61 0.09
C VAL A 101 18.66 -23.27 -0.47
N LEU A 102 19.31 -22.74 -1.50
CA LEU A 102 18.91 -21.48 -2.12
C LEU A 102 17.60 -21.64 -2.88
N ILE A 103 17.45 -22.72 -3.64
CA ILE A 103 16.24 -23.00 -4.42
C ILE A 103 15.01 -23.12 -3.52
N ASN A 104 15.15 -23.84 -2.40
CA ASN A 104 14.08 -23.97 -1.41
C ASN A 104 13.71 -22.60 -0.81
N SER A 105 14.69 -21.78 -0.43
CA SER A 105 14.43 -20.43 0.08
C SER A 105 13.73 -19.52 -0.95
N LEU A 106 14.08 -19.63 -2.23
CA LEU A 106 13.40 -18.86 -3.30
C LEU A 106 11.96 -19.34 -3.52
N HIS A 107 11.70 -20.64 -3.39
CA HIS A 107 10.33 -21.18 -3.40
C HIS A 107 9.50 -20.69 -2.20
N GLU A 108 10.11 -20.66 -1.01
CA GLU A 108 9.47 -20.11 0.20
C GLU A 108 9.13 -18.63 0.01
N GLN A 109 10.06 -17.83 -0.54
CA GLN A 109 9.82 -16.42 -0.85
C GLN A 109 8.66 -16.25 -1.84
N LEU A 110 8.60 -17.04 -2.91
CA LEU A 110 7.47 -17.02 -3.86
C LEU A 110 6.14 -17.35 -3.15
N SER A 111 6.14 -18.34 -2.26
CA SER A 111 4.97 -18.69 -1.46
C SER A 111 4.52 -17.53 -0.55
N GLU A 112 5.44 -16.82 0.09
CA GLU A 112 5.11 -15.64 0.91
C GLU A 112 4.51 -14.50 0.09
N ILE A 113 5.03 -14.24 -1.10
CA ILE A 113 4.45 -13.26 -2.03
C ILE A 113 3.00 -13.64 -2.37
N ASN A 114 2.74 -14.92 -2.68
CA ASN A 114 1.38 -15.41 -2.97
C ASN A 114 0.45 -15.33 -1.74
N ARG A 115 0.97 -15.56 -0.53
CA ARG A 115 0.21 -15.39 0.71
C ARG A 115 -0.18 -13.92 0.94
N ILE A 116 0.73 -12.99 0.69
CA ILE A 116 0.44 -11.55 0.77
C ILE A 116 -0.63 -11.17 -0.25
N ASP A 117 -0.53 -11.67 -1.48
CA ASP A 117 -1.52 -11.45 -2.54
C ASP A 117 -2.92 -11.90 -2.12
N LYS A 118 -3.04 -13.13 -1.60
CA LYS A 118 -4.31 -13.64 -1.07
C LYS A 118 -4.87 -12.75 0.03
N ARG A 119 -4.03 -12.29 0.97
CA ARG A 119 -4.45 -11.37 2.04
C ARG A 119 -4.94 -10.02 1.49
N ILE A 120 -4.35 -9.52 0.41
CA ILE A 120 -4.83 -8.31 -0.27
C ILE A 120 -6.24 -8.55 -0.79
N THR A 121 -6.47 -9.65 -1.50
CA THR A 121 -7.79 -10.02 -2.04
C THR A 121 -8.83 -10.19 -0.91
N ASP A 122 -8.46 -10.84 0.19
CA ASP A 122 -9.37 -11.01 1.34
C ASP A 122 -9.77 -9.67 1.98
N ILE A 123 -8.84 -8.72 2.08
CA ILE A 123 -9.14 -7.37 2.59
C ILE A 123 -9.99 -6.59 1.59
N GLU A 124 -9.71 -6.69 0.29
CA GLU A 124 -10.53 -6.08 -0.76
C GLU A 124 -11.97 -6.60 -0.75
N TYR A 125 -12.17 -7.88 -0.46
CA TYR A 125 -13.49 -8.46 -0.25
C TYR A 125 -14.18 -7.85 0.97
N LYS A 126 -13.50 -7.77 2.12
CA LYS A 126 -14.05 -7.16 3.34
C LYS A 126 -14.43 -5.69 3.16
N ILE A 127 -13.61 -4.92 2.43
CA ILE A 127 -13.90 -3.51 2.10
C ILE A 127 -15.16 -3.41 1.25
N ARG A 128 -15.32 -4.28 0.25
CA ARG A 128 -16.50 -4.32 -0.61
C ARG A 128 -17.76 -4.67 0.17
N GLU A 129 -17.70 -5.69 1.03
CA GLU A 129 -18.85 -6.09 1.87
C GLU A 129 -19.28 -4.97 2.83
N LEU A 130 -18.33 -4.31 3.51
CA LEU A 130 -18.63 -3.21 4.43
C LEU A 130 -19.18 -1.95 3.73
N SER A 131 -18.87 -1.79 2.45
CA SER A 131 -19.28 -0.62 1.66
C SER A 131 -20.56 -0.85 0.83
N LYS A 132 -21.09 -2.08 0.82
CA LYS A 132 -22.12 -2.50 -0.12
C LYS A 132 -23.41 -1.68 -0.01
N ASP A 133 -23.79 -1.35 1.23
CA ASP A 133 -25.03 -0.63 1.55
C ASP A 133 -24.77 0.86 1.86
N ASP A 134 -23.54 1.36 1.66
CA ASP A 134 -23.21 2.77 1.88
C ASP A 134 -23.63 3.61 0.66
N PRO A 135 -24.61 4.53 0.79
CA PRO A 135 -25.09 5.34 -0.32
C PRO A 135 -23.98 6.22 -0.94
N ALA A 136 -23.00 6.65 -0.14
CA ALA A 136 -21.88 7.44 -0.64
C ALA A 136 -20.93 6.60 -1.50
N VAL A 137 -20.73 5.32 -1.16
CA VAL A 137 -19.88 4.42 -1.96
C VAL A 137 -20.58 4.02 -3.25
N GLN A 138 -21.90 3.78 -3.22
CA GLN A 138 -22.70 3.54 -4.43
C GLN A 138 -22.62 4.73 -5.39
N ALA A 139 -22.84 5.95 -4.88
CA ALA A 139 -22.77 7.17 -5.68
C ALA A 139 -21.36 7.41 -6.30
N ILE A 140 -20.29 7.08 -5.57
CA ILE A 140 -18.92 7.18 -6.09
C ILE A 140 -18.64 6.11 -7.15
N SER A 141 -19.12 4.88 -6.95
CA SER A 141 -18.90 3.75 -7.87
C SER A 141 -19.63 3.90 -9.20
N GLU A 142 -20.67 4.73 -9.24
CA GLU A 142 -21.38 5.11 -10.47
C GLU A 142 -20.60 6.11 -11.34
N ILE A 143 -19.54 6.73 -10.80
CA ILE A 143 -18.70 7.68 -11.55
C ILE A 143 -17.78 6.90 -12.50
N PRO A 144 -17.86 7.11 -13.82
CA PRO A 144 -16.99 6.42 -14.77
C PRO A 144 -15.51 6.67 -14.48
N GLY A 145 -14.74 5.60 -14.32
CA GLY A 145 -13.29 5.67 -14.04
C GLY A 145 -12.91 5.69 -12.55
N VAL A 146 -13.88 5.62 -11.64
CA VAL A 146 -13.65 5.40 -10.20
C VAL A 146 -14.23 4.03 -9.82
N GLY A 147 -13.45 2.98 -10.04
CA GLY A 147 -13.79 1.58 -9.74
C GLY A 147 -12.60 0.66 -9.97
#